data_AF-A0A7L0WWY8-F1
#
_entry.id   AF-A0A7L0WWY8-F1
#
_cell.length_a   1.000
_cell.length_b   1.000
_cell.length_c   1.000
_cell.angle_alpha   90.00
_cell.angle_beta   90.00
_cell.angle_gamma   90.00
#
_symmetry.space_group_name_H-M   'P 1'
#
loop_
_entity.id
_entity.type
_entity.pdbx_description
1 polymer ?
#
loop_
_entity_poly.entity_id
_entity_poly.type
_entity_poly.pdbx_seq_one_letter_code
_entity_poly.pdbx_strand_id
1 'polypeptide(L)'
;SRNIFILQVADLLFQTAKDASLKYDCVCGVPYTALPLATVISSENEIPMLIRRKEAKDYGTKRLVEGIINPGETCLIVEDVVTSGSSLLETAEVLQKEGLKVTDAVVLLDREQGGKARLEEHGIRLHSVCTLSGMLDILQQQGEVDVEMVEKVKKFIQGNVFEPGAQNGPAPVKRICKELSFGARAELPGVHPVAARLLTLMEKKQTNLCLSADVTESKELLQLAASLGPSICILKTHIDILNDFTQEVVKELRALAEQHDFLIFEDRKFADIGNTVKHQYEG
;
A
#
# COMPACT_ATOMS: atom_id res chain seq x y z
N SER A 1 22.25 14.73 -0.35
CA SER A 1 22.32 14.12 1.00
C SER A 1 22.04 12.64 0.84
N ARG A 2 22.94 11.72 1.23
CA ARG A 2 22.61 10.28 1.22
C ARG A 2 21.35 10.08 2.07
N ASN A 3 20.39 9.28 1.63
CA ASN A 3 19.18 8.99 2.38
C ASN A 3 19.55 8.17 3.63
N ILE A 4 19.94 8.86 4.71
CA ILE A 4 20.41 8.25 5.97
C ILE A 4 19.28 7.43 6.62
N PHE A 5 18.03 7.86 6.44
CA PHE A 5 16.89 7.25 7.13
C PHE A 5 16.60 5.80 6.70
N ILE A 6 16.62 5.50 5.39
CA ILE A 6 16.37 4.13 4.92
C ILE A 6 17.43 3.15 5.43
N LEU A 7 18.69 3.60 5.52
CA LEU A 7 19.79 2.81 6.07
C LEU A 7 19.59 2.56 7.56
N GLN A 8 19.16 3.57 8.32
CA GLN A 8 18.85 3.43 9.75
C GLN A 8 17.70 2.46 10.01
N VAL A 9 16.62 2.56 9.22
CA VAL A 9 15.47 1.66 9.34
C VAL A 9 15.85 0.21 9.00
N ALA A 10 16.59 0.01 7.92
CA ALA A 10 17.09 -1.31 7.53
C ALA A 10 18.01 -1.90 8.59
N ASP A 11 18.91 -1.09 9.18
CA ASP A 11 19.76 -1.54 10.29
C ASP A 11 18.92 -1.92 11.52
N LEU A 12 17.95 -1.11 11.94
CA LEU A 12 17.06 -1.44 13.07
C LEU A 12 16.32 -2.77 12.88
N LEU A 13 15.77 -3.02 11.68
CA LEU A 13 15.14 -4.29 11.33
C LEU A 13 16.13 -5.45 11.42
N PHE A 14 17.35 -5.24 10.94
CA PHE A 14 18.39 -6.26 10.96
C PHE A 14 18.95 -6.53 12.37
N GLN A 15 19.14 -5.50 13.18
CA GLN A 15 19.51 -5.65 14.59
C GLN A 15 18.42 -6.40 15.36
N THR A 16 17.14 -6.11 15.10
CA THR A 16 16.02 -6.88 15.68
C THR A 16 16.14 -8.38 15.39
N ALA A 17 16.52 -8.75 14.16
CA ALA A 17 16.78 -10.15 13.81
C ALA A 17 18.01 -10.74 14.53
N LYS A 18 19.07 -9.94 14.70
CA LYS A 18 20.30 -10.35 15.40
C LYS A 18 20.08 -10.55 16.90
N ASP A 19 19.40 -9.61 17.55
CA ASP A 19 19.10 -9.64 18.98
C ASP A 19 18.23 -10.85 19.34
N ALA A 20 17.27 -11.18 18.47
CA ALA A 20 16.46 -12.39 18.59
C ALA A 20 17.22 -13.68 18.18
N SER A 21 18.49 -13.58 17.76
CA SER A 21 19.34 -14.70 17.33
C SER A 21 18.71 -15.58 16.25
N LEU A 22 18.00 -14.96 15.32
CA LEU A 22 17.28 -15.66 14.26
C LEU A 22 18.22 -16.39 13.31
N LYS A 23 17.74 -17.49 12.74
CA LYS A 23 18.48 -18.30 11.76
C LYS A 23 17.74 -18.27 10.43
N TYR A 24 18.44 -17.83 9.40
CA TYR A 24 17.93 -17.68 8.04
C TYR A 24 19.09 -17.73 7.05
N ASP A 25 18.79 -18.15 5.84
CA ASP A 25 19.74 -18.30 4.73
C ASP A 25 19.53 -17.19 3.69
N CYS A 26 18.32 -16.63 3.60
CA CYS A 26 17.97 -15.53 2.70
C CYS A 26 16.92 -14.60 3.32
N VAL A 27 16.75 -13.42 2.73
CA VAL A 27 15.69 -12.45 3.09
C VAL A 27 14.70 -12.23 1.95
N CYS A 28 13.45 -11.94 2.28
CA CYS A 28 12.42 -11.54 1.31
C CYS A 28 11.58 -10.40 1.87
N GLY A 29 11.49 -9.29 1.14
CA GLY A 29 10.63 -8.17 1.51
C GLY A 29 9.18 -8.42 1.07
N VAL A 30 8.21 -8.09 1.91
CA VAL A 30 6.81 -8.07 1.49
C VAL A 30 6.58 -6.94 0.47
N PRO A 31 5.94 -7.21 -0.67
CA PRO A 31 5.69 -6.17 -1.67
C PRO A 31 4.72 -5.08 -1.16
N TYR A 32 4.99 -3.79 -1.33
CA TYR A 32 6.09 -3.19 -2.12
C TYR A 32 7.10 -2.40 -1.28
N THR A 33 6.64 -1.79 -0.19
CA THR A 33 7.41 -0.84 0.63
C THR A 33 8.56 -1.49 1.38
N ALA A 34 8.47 -2.78 1.71
CA ALA A 34 9.57 -3.49 2.36
C ALA A 34 10.65 -4.00 1.39
N LEU A 35 10.44 -3.93 0.06
CA LEU A 35 11.44 -4.38 -0.92
C LEU A 35 12.74 -3.58 -0.84
N PRO A 36 12.73 -2.23 -0.81
CA PRO A 36 13.96 -1.46 -0.62
C PRO A 36 14.65 -1.75 0.73
N LEU A 37 13.88 -1.99 1.79
CA LEU A 37 14.43 -2.33 3.12
C LEU A 37 15.17 -3.67 3.08
N ALA A 38 14.53 -4.70 2.53
CA ALA A 38 15.15 -6.01 2.32
C ALA A 38 16.38 -5.92 1.40
N THR A 39 16.35 -5.05 0.40
CA THR A 39 17.49 -4.80 -0.50
C THR A 39 18.68 -4.20 0.24
N VAL A 40 18.45 -3.21 1.11
CA VAL A 40 19.51 -2.63 1.94
C VAL A 40 20.06 -3.66 2.91
N ILE A 41 19.20 -4.43 3.59
CA ILE A 41 19.63 -5.49 4.52
C ILE A 41 20.50 -6.52 3.78
N SER A 42 20.07 -6.96 2.60
CA SER A 42 20.80 -7.90 1.76
C SER A 42 22.16 -7.34 1.33
N SER A 43 22.19 -6.11 0.83
CA SER A 43 23.39 -5.47 0.30
C SER A 43 24.43 -5.19 1.39
N GLU A 44 24.03 -4.66 2.55
CA GLU A 44 24.95 -4.26 3.61
C GLU A 44 25.53 -5.46 4.39
N ASN A 45 24.86 -6.62 4.33
CA ASN A 45 25.21 -7.78 5.14
C ASN A 45 25.54 -9.03 4.31
N GLU A 46 25.61 -8.90 2.98
CA GLU A 46 25.94 -9.97 2.03
C GLU A 46 25.01 -11.19 2.15
N ILE A 47 23.73 -10.96 2.42
CA ILE A 47 22.72 -12.02 2.57
C ILE A 47 21.96 -12.18 1.24
N PRO A 48 21.78 -13.41 0.71
CA PRO A 48 20.94 -13.64 -0.47
C PRO A 48 19.53 -13.07 -0.31
N MET A 49 19.01 -12.45 -1.37
CA MET A 49 17.66 -11.88 -1.38
C MET A 49 16.77 -12.58 -2.39
N LEU A 50 15.53 -12.80 -1.98
CA LEU A 50 14.41 -13.19 -2.83
C LEU A 50 13.48 -11.99 -3.03
N ILE A 51 12.87 -11.92 -4.20
CA ILE A 51 11.86 -10.89 -4.52
C ILE A 51 10.55 -11.60 -4.85
N ARG A 52 9.54 -11.44 -3.98
CA ARG A 52 8.17 -11.82 -4.32
C ARG A 52 7.58 -10.80 -5.29
N ARG A 53 7.05 -11.26 -6.41
CA ARG A 53 6.16 -10.47 -7.26
C ARG A 53 4.73 -10.57 -6.76
N LYS A 54 4.04 -9.44 -6.65
CA LYS A 54 2.61 -9.42 -6.29
C LYS A 54 1.73 -9.94 -7.44
N GLU A 55 2.14 -9.68 -8.67
CA GLU A 55 1.43 -10.07 -9.89
C GLU A 55 2.28 -11.07 -10.68
N ALA A 56 1.63 -12.14 -11.18
CA ALA A 56 2.28 -13.07 -12.10
C ALA A 56 2.46 -12.39 -13.46
N LYS A 57 3.54 -12.72 -14.19
CA LYS A 57 3.71 -12.27 -15.57
C LYS A 57 2.62 -12.89 -16.46
N ASP A 58 2.03 -12.10 -17.36
CA ASP A 58 1.12 -12.58 -18.39
C ASP A 58 1.83 -13.41 -19.48
N TYR A 59 3.16 -13.25 -19.62
CA TYR A 59 4.00 -13.99 -20.56
C TYR A 59 5.29 -14.50 -19.88
N GLY A 60 5.67 -15.76 -20.18
CA GLY A 60 6.86 -16.44 -19.65
C GLY A 60 6.59 -17.38 -18.48
N THR A 61 7.64 -17.78 -17.76
CA THR A 61 7.50 -18.63 -16.55
C THR A 61 6.76 -17.86 -15.47
N LYS A 62 5.56 -18.33 -15.07
CA LYS A 62 4.66 -17.74 -14.06
C LYS A 62 5.22 -17.77 -12.63
N ARG A 63 6.53 -17.61 -12.44
CA ARG A 63 7.21 -17.64 -11.14
C ARG A 63 6.84 -16.39 -10.35
N LEU A 64 6.39 -16.60 -9.12
CA LEU A 64 6.02 -15.52 -8.19
C LEU A 64 7.20 -15.07 -7.33
N VAL A 65 8.33 -15.79 -7.37
CA VAL A 65 9.55 -15.47 -6.62
C VAL A 65 10.73 -15.41 -7.58
N GLU A 66 11.50 -14.34 -7.49
CA GLU A 66 12.78 -14.17 -8.17
C GLU A 66 13.94 -14.32 -7.17
N GLY A 67 15.08 -14.79 -7.66
CA GLY A 67 16.26 -15.13 -6.86
C GLY A 67 16.63 -16.61 -6.97
N ILE A 68 17.68 -17.01 -6.25
CA ILE A 68 18.13 -18.40 -6.18
C ILE A 68 17.39 -19.06 -5.02
N ILE A 69 16.59 -20.09 -5.32
CA ILE A 69 15.80 -20.83 -4.34
C ILE A 69 16.43 -22.20 -4.15
N ASN A 70 16.90 -22.49 -2.94
CA ASN A 70 17.31 -23.83 -2.55
C ASN A 70 16.29 -24.42 -1.56
N PRO A 71 15.48 -25.42 -1.95
CA PRO A 71 14.49 -26.01 -1.06
C PRO A 71 15.09 -26.48 0.27
N GLY A 72 14.39 -26.18 1.37
CA GLY A 72 14.81 -26.50 2.73
C GLY A 72 15.55 -25.38 3.46
N GLU A 73 16.04 -24.36 2.74
CA GLU A 73 16.56 -23.12 3.31
C GLU A 73 15.46 -22.30 4.00
N THR A 74 15.87 -21.47 4.94
CA THR A 74 15.00 -20.63 5.75
C THR A 74 15.04 -19.19 5.26
N CYS A 75 13.89 -18.63 4.91
CA CYS A 75 13.73 -17.26 4.47
C CYS A 75 13.18 -16.38 5.60
N LEU A 76 13.90 -15.31 5.93
CA LEU A 76 13.41 -14.27 6.84
C LEU A 76 12.56 -13.27 6.05
N ILE A 77 11.32 -13.06 6.49
CA ILE A 77 10.47 -12.04 5.88
C ILE A 77 10.70 -10.67 6.53
N VAL A 78 10.84 -9.63 5.70
CA VAL A 78 10.97 -8.24 6.11
C VAL A 78 9.72 -7.47 5.73
N GLU A 79 9.15 -6.73 6.68
CA GLU A 79 7.93 -5.93 6.50
C GLU A 79 8.10 -4.52 7.08
N ASP A 80 7.36 -3.54 6.56
CA ASP A 80 7.33 -2.19 7.13
C ASP A 80 6.29 -2.08 8.25
N VAL A 81 5.03 -2.42 7.98
CA VAL A 81 3.92 -2.27 8.93
C VAL A 81 3.04 -3.50 8.91
N VAL A 82 2.74 -4.04 10.10
CA VAL A 82 1.78 -5.14 10.25
C VAL A 82 0.52 -4.70 10.97
N THR A 83 -0.63 -5.16 10.46
CA THR A 83 -1.95 -5.00 11.06
C THR A 83 -2.54 -6.36 11.41
N SER A 84 -3.20 -7.01 10.45
CA SER A 84 -3.81 -8.33 10.58
C SER A 84 -2.87 -9.49 10.22
N GLY A 85 -1.68 -9.20 9.70
CA GLY A 85 -0.71 -10.20 9.24
C GLY A 85 -0.99 -10.84 7.87
N SER A 86 -2.06 -10.45 7.16
CA SER A 86 -2.42 -11.08 5.87
C SER A 86 -1.30 -11.02 4.82
N SER A 87 -0.67 -9.86 4.62
CA SER A 87 0.36 -9.67 3.58
C SER A 87 1.63 -10.50 3.83
N LEU A 88 1.99 -10.63 5.11
CA LEU A 88 3.05 -11.51 5.59
C LEU A 88 2.70 -12.99 5.33
N LEU A 89 1.49 -13.42 5.71
CA LEU A 89 1.03 -14.79 5.48
C LEU A 89 1.00 -15.16 3.99
N GLU A 90 0.44 -14.30 3.14
CA GLU A 90 0.44 -14.51 1.69
C GLU A 90 1.86 -14.64 1.13
N THR A 91 2.81 -13.86 1.65
CA THR A 91 4.21 -13.94 1.25
C THR A 91 4.83 -15.25 1.73
N ALA A 92 4.58 -15.64 2.98
CA ALA A 92 5.07 -16.88 3.55
C ALA A 92 4.54 -18.10 2.79
N GLU A 93 3.25 -18.14 2.46
CA GLU A 93 2.64 -19.23 1.69
C GLU A 93 3.29 -19.37 0.30
N VAL A 94 3.61 -18.27 -0.37
CA VAL A 94 4.28 -18.30 -1.68
C VAL A 94 5.69 -18.86 -1.54
N LEU A 95 6.46 -18.42 -0.53
CA LEU A 95 7.81 -18.92 -0.28
C LEU A 95 7.81 -20.40 0.11
N GLN A 96 6.87 -20.82 0.96
CA GLN A 96 6.69 -22.21 1.38
C GLN A 96 6.32 -23.12 0.21
N LYS A 97 5.50 -22.65 -0.75
CA LYS A 97 5.19 -23.38 -1.99
C LYS A 97 6.41 -23.60 -2.89
N GLU A 98 7.39 -22.72 -2.83
CA GLU A 98 8.68 -22.86 -3.52
C GLU A 98 9.69 -23.74 -2.72
N GLY A 99 9.27 -24.30 -1.58
CA GLY A 99 10.05 -25.24 -0.78
C GLY A 99 10.91 -24.61 0.31
N LEU A 100 10.74 -23.31 0.59
CA LEU A 100 11.45 -22.60 1.65
C LEU A 100 10.75 -22.78 3.00
N LYS A 101 11.52 -22.72 4.09
CA LYS A 101 10.99 -22.58 5.44
C LYS A 101 10.81 -21.11 5.76
N VAL A 102 9.70 -20.77 6.41
CA VAL A 102 9.46 -19.42 6.93
C VAL A 102 9.03 -19.58 8.38
N THR A 103 9.89 -19.17 9.29
CA THR A 103 9.69 -19.32 10.74
C THR A 103 9.59 -17.97 11.46
N ASP A 104 10.13 -16.92 10.85
CA ASP A 104 10.29 -15.62 11.48
C ASP A 104 10.04 -14.49 10.48
N ALA A 105 9.48 -13.40 10.98
CA ALA A 105 9.31 -12.14 10.25
C ALA A 105 9.76 -10.97 11.13
N VAL A 106 10.49 -10.02 10.56
CA VAL A 106 10.81 -8.74 11.20
C VAL A 106 9.97 -7.62 10.60
N VAL A 107 9.46 -6.74 11.46
CA VAL A 107 8.61 -5.62 11.06
C VAL A 107 9.04 -4.33 11.75
N LEU A 108 8.95 -3.19 11.07
CA LEU A 108 9.29 -1.91 11.69
C LEU A 108 8.20 -1.52 12.70
N LEU A 109 6.94 -1.54 12.29
CA LEU A 109 5.81 -1.13 13.13
C LEU A 109 4.74 -2.23 13.24
N ASP A 110 4.51 -2.73 14.44
CA ASP A 110 3.32 -3.53 14.76
C ASP A 110 2.18 -2.62 15.22
N ARG A 111 1.06 -2.62 14.49
CA ARG A 111 -0.14 -1.85 14.85
C ARG A 111 -0.96 -2.49 15.97
N GLU A 112 -0.57 -3.68 16.44
CA GLU A 112 -1.20 -4.40 17.56
C GLU A 112 -2.66 -4.77 17.30
N GLN A 113 -2.98 -5.07 16.04
CA GLN A 113 -4.35 -5.41 15.61
C GLN A 113 -4.52 -6.92 15.36
N GLY A 114 -3.77 -7.77 16.05
CA GLY A 114 -3.92 -9.25 15.97
C GLY A 114 -2.97 -9.96 14.98
N GLY A 115 -2.13 -9.21 14.25
CA GLY A 115 -1.15 -9.80 13.32
C GLY A 115 -0.20 -10.80 13.95
N LYS A 116 0.34 -10.49 15.14
CA LYS A 116 1.24 -11.39 15.89
C LYS A 116 0.62 -12.75 16.18
N ALA A 117 -0.57 -12.76 16.80
CA ALA A 117 -1.25 -13.99 17.16
C ALA A 117 -1.61 -14.83 15.92
N ARG A 118 -2.09 -14.18 14.87
CA ARG A 118 -2.43 -14.87 13.61
C ARG A 118 -1.22 -15.49 12.92
N LEU A 119 -0.08 -14.81 12.92
CA LEU A 119 1.17 -15.34 12.36
C LEU A 119 1.67 -16.55 13.18
N GLU A 120 1.55 -16.47 14.51
CA GLU A 120 1.94 -17.54 15.42
C GLU A 120 1.12 -18.82 15.20
N GLU A 121 -0.19 -18.71 14.92
CA GLU A 121 -1.03 -19.85 14.51
C GLU A 121 -0.54 -20.56 13.24
N HIS A 122 0.19 -19.84 12.37
CA HIS A 122 0.78 -20.37 11.15
C HIS A 122 2.27 -20.72 11.31
N GLY A 123 2.77 -20.75 12.55
CA GLY A 123 4.15 -21.11 12.87
C GLY A 123 5.18 -20.02 12.55
N ILE A 124 4.76 -18.77 12.40
CA ILE A 124 5.62 -17.63 12.09
C ILE A 124 5.69 -16.70 13.29
N ARG A 125 6.90 -16.48 13.82
CA ARG A 125 7.12 -15.53 14.91
C ARG A 125 7.35 -14.13 14.36
N LEU A 126 6.55 -13.18 14.83
CA LEU A 126 6.68 -11.77 14.46
C LEU A 126 7.55 -11.02 15.48
N HIS A 127 8.58 -10.35 14.98
CA HIS A 127 9.52 -9.53 15.76
C HIS A 127 9.40 -8.06 15.30
N SER A 128 8.93 -7.18 16.18
CA SER A 128 8.71 -5.76 15.84
C SER A 128 9.76 -4.84 16.44
N VAL A 129 10.22 -3.85 15.67
CA VAL A 129 11.11 -2.78 16.17
C VAL A 129 10.34 -1.86 17.12
N CYS A 130 9.11 -1.50 16.76
CA CYS A 130 8.23 -0.71 17.60
C CYS A 130 6.77 -1.15 17.47
N THR A 131 5.99 -0.86 18.50
CA THR A 131 4.53 -1.00 18.48
C THR A 131 3.87 0.37 18.28
N LEU A 132 2.64 0.39 17.79
CA LEU A 132 1.87 1.62 17.65
C LEU A 132 1.62 2.28 19.01
N SER A 133 1.36 1.51 20.06
CA SER A 133 1.28 2.04 21.43
C SER A 133 2.59 2.74 21.85
N GLY A 134 3.74 2.08 21.67
CA GLY A 134 5.05 2.65 22.02
C GLY A 134 5.40 3.89 21.19
N MET A 135 5.05 3.89 19.90
CA MET A 135 5.25 5.05 19.02
C MET A 135 4.41 6.25 19.46
N LEU A 136 3.14 6.04 19.85
CA LEU A 136 2.27 7.10 20.37
C LEU A 136 2.81 7.68 21.68
N ASP A 137 3.32 6.85 22.58
CA ASP A 137 3.90 7.32 23.83
C ASP A 137 5.14 8.20 23.58
N ILE A 138 5.99 7.86 22.60
CA ILE A 138 7.14 8.67 22.20
C ILE A 138 6.68 10.01 21.59
N LEU A 139 5.72 9.97 20.65
CA LEU A 139 5.21 11.18 19.98
C LEU A 139 4.55 12.15 20.96
N GLN A 140 3.83 11.62 21.95
CA GLN A 140 3.24 12.41 23.03
C GLN A 140 4.30 13.09 23.89
N GLN A 141 5.36 12.35 24.26
CA GLN A 141 6.47 12.89 25.05
C GLN A 141 7.22 14.01 24.32
N GLN A 142 7.31 13.93 22.99
CA GLN A 142 7.91 14.98 22.16
C GLN A 142 6.96 16.16 21.87
N GLY A 143 5.68 16.06 22.28
CA GLY A 143 4.68 17.10 22.02
C GLY A 143 4.17 17.15 20.58
N GLU A 144 4.45 16.12 19.77
CA GLU A 144 4.00 16.01 18.38
C GLU A 144 2.53 15.57 18.28
N VAL A 145 2.01 14.94 19.33
CA VAL A 145 0.61 14.48 19.40
C VAL A 145 0.05 14.80 20.79
N ASP A 146 -1.16 15.36 20.82
CA ASP A 146 -1.84 15.67 22.08
C ASP A 146 -2.39 14.42 22.78
N VAL A 147 -2.66 14.56 24.09
CA VAL A 147 -3.16 13.47 24.94
C VAL A 147 -4.51 12.95 24.43
N GLU A 148 -5.36 13.82 23.88
CA GLU A 148 -6.71 13.46 23.45
C GLU A 148 -6.66 12.53 22.22
N MET A 149 -5.78 12.83 21.27
CA MET A 149 -5.53 12.03 20.07
C MET A 149 -4.92 10.67 20.43
N VAL A 150 -3.96 10.63 21.36
CA VAL A 150 -3.40 9.35 21.86
C VAL A 150 -4.51 8.47 22.44
N GLU A 151 -5.38 9.03 23.29
CA GLU A 151 -6.51 8.29 23.87
C GLU A 151 -7.50 7.79 22.80
N LYS A 152 -7.80 8.61 21.78
CA LYS A 152 -8.65 8.19 20.64
C LYS A 152 -8.03 7.01 19.89
N VAL A 153 -6.74 7.05 19.60
CA VAL A 153 -6.06 5.97 18.87
C VAL A 153 -5.95 4.71 19.73
N LYS A 154 -5.63 4.82 21.03
CA LYS A 154 -5.63 3.67 21.95
C LYS A 154 -6.99 2.97 22.01
N LYS A 155 -8.09 3.74 22.10
CA LYS A 155 -9.46 3.20 22.00
C LYS A 155 -9.73 2.53 20.65
N PHE A 156 -9.27 3.12 19.55
CA PHE A 156 -9.44 2.55 18.22
C PHE A 156 -8.74 1.19 18.09
N ILE A 157 -7.52 1.03 18.63
CA ILE A 157 -6.77 -0.23 18.59
C ILE A 157 -7.54 -1.32 19.35
N GLN A 158 -8.00 -1.03 20.58
CA GLN A 158 -8.75 -1.98 21.40
C GLN A 158 -10.06 -2.44 20.74
N GLY A 159 -10.72 -1.56 19.98
CA GLY A 159 -11.97 -1.89 19.28
C GLY A 159 -11.80 -2.57 17.92
N ASN A 160 -10.58 -2.59 17.34
CA ASN A 160 -10.32 -3.08 15.98
C ASN A 160 -9.20 -4.13 15.95
N VAL A 161 -9.26 -5.09 16.87
CA VAL A 161 -8.40 -6.27 16.87
C VAL A 161 -9.00 -7.32 15.95
N PHE A 162 -8.20 -7.84 15.01
CA PHE A 162 -8.62 -8.98 14.19
C PHE A 162 -8.54 -10.26 15.05
N GLU A 163 -9.65 -10.95 15.25
CA GLU A 163 -9.68 -12.19 16.03
C GLU A 163 -9.02 -13.36 15.27
N PRO A 164 -8.07 -14.08 15.90
CA PRO A 164 -7.55 -15.34 15.39
C PRO A 164 -8.65 -16.40 15.46
N GLY A 165 -9.02 -17.00 14.32
CA GLY A 165 -10.04 -18.06 14.27
C GLY A 165 -11.28 -17.78 13.40
N ALA A 166 -11.40 -16.60 12.78
CA ALA A 166 -12.29 -16.47 11.63
C ALA A 166 -11.66 -17.27 10.47
N GLN A 167 -11.99 -18.57 10.42
CA GLN A 167 -11.71 -19.42 9.27
C GLN A 167 -12.14 -18.65 8.03
N ASN A 168 -11.17 -18.30 7.19
CA ASN A 168 -11.48 -18.22 5.77
C ASN A 168 -11.91 -19.64 5.43
N GLY A 169 -13.23 -19.84 5.34
CA GLY A 169 -13.78 -20.91 4.52
C GLY A 169 -13.12 -20.89 3.14
N PRO A 170 -13.36 -21.91 2.29
CA PRO A 170 -12.76 -21.97 0.95
C PRO A 170 -12.86 -20.59 0.30
N ALA A 171 -11.72 -20.15 -0.27
CA ALA A 171 -11.48 -18.82 -0.86
C ALA A 171 -12.79 -18.14 -1.23
N PRO A 172 -13.09 -16.93 -0.71
CA PRO A 172 -14.44 -16.41 -0.61
C PRO A 172 -15.17 -16.70 -1.91
N VAL A 173 -16.09 -17.68 -1.86
CA VAL A 173 -17.05 -17.89 -2.92
C VAL A 173 -17.66 -16.52 -3.08
N LYS A 174 -17.36 -15.89 -4.23
CA LYS A 174 -17.70 -14.50 -4.57
C LYS A 174 -19.05 -14.22 -3.95
N ARG A 175 -19.05 -13.52 -2.81
CA ARG A 175 -20.27 -13.38 -2.01
C ARG A 175 -21.20 -12.68 -2.97
N ILE A 176 -22.25 -13.35 -3.44
CA ILE A 176 -23.38 -12.65 -4.08
C ILE A 176 -24.11 -11.97 -2.92
N CYS A 177 -23.40 -11.05 -2.26
CA CYS A 177 -24.04 -9.92 -1.65
C CYS A 177 -24.78 -9.28 -2.81
N LYS A 178 -26.07 -9.00 -2.66
CA LYS A 178 -26.73 -8.07 -3.57
C LYS A 178 -25.94 -6.77 -3.42
N GLU A 179 -24.92 -6.56 -4.24
CA GLU A 179 -24.12 -5.36 -4.24
C GLU A 179 -25.12 -4.23 -4.45
N LEU A 180 -25.27 -3.37 -3.45
CA LEU A 180 -26.07 -2.17 -3.59
C LEU A 180 -25.53 -1.44 -4.82
N SER A 181 -26.44 -1.01 -5.70
CA SER A 181 -26.07 -0.18 -6.85
C SER A 181 -25.32 1.06 -6.38
N PHE A 182 -24.54 1.69 -7.26
CA PHE A 182 -23.87 2.93 -6.88
C PHE A 182 -24.88 3.99 -6.45
N GLY A 183 -26.04 4.05 -7.12
CA GLY A 183 -27.16 4.90 -6.71
C GLY A 183 -27.63 4.61 -5.27
N ALA A 184 -27.90 3.35 -4.93
CA ALA A 184 -28.33 2.99 -3.58
C ALA A 184 -27.25 3.28 -2.51
N ARG A 185 -25.98 3.16 -2.88
CA ARG A 185 -24.85 3.52 -2.00
C ARG A 185 -24.75 5.02 -1.78
N ALA A 186 -25.09 5.84 -2.78
CA ALA A 186 -25.05 7.30 -2.68
C ALA A 186 -26.06 7.85 -1.66
N GLU A 187 -27.16 7.13 -1.43
CA GLU A 187 -28.25 7.51 -0.53
C GLU A 187 -28.07 7.01 0.92
N LEU A 188 -26.99 6.29 1.21
CA LEU A 188 -26.76 5.76 2.55
C LEU A 188 -26.52 6.88 3.58
N PRO A 189 -27.02 6.74 4.82
CA PRO A 189 -26.76 7.68 5.89
C PRO A 189 -25.25 7.82 6.15
N GLY A 190 -24.75 9.06 6.22
CA GLY A 190 -23.35 9.36 6.54
C GLY A 190 -22.39 9.34 5.35
N VAL A 191 -22.86 9.15 4.12
CA VAL A 191 -22.01 9.27 2.92
C VAL A 191 -21.64 10.73 2.67
N HIS A 192 -20.35 10.98 2.47
CA HIS A 192 -19.83 12.32 2.17
C HIS A 192 -20.37 12.85 0.83
N PRO A 193 -20.71 14.15 0.70
CA PRO A 193 -21.32 14.68 -0.54
C PRO A 193 -20.53 14.42 -1.82
N VAL A 194 -19.19 14.48 -1.76
CA VAL A 194 -18.33 14.16 -2.91
C VAL A 194 -18.40 12.69 -3.29
N ALA A 195 -18.45 11.80 -2.29
CA ALA A 195 -18.59 10.37 -2.50
C ALA A 195 -19.98 10.03 -3.07
N ALA A 196 -21.04 10.65 -2.54
CA ALA A 196 -22.39 10.54 -3.08
C ALA A 196 -22.43 10.99 -4.54
N ARG A 197 -21.85 12.16 -4.88
CA ARG A 197 -21.77 12.66 -6.26
C ARG A 197 -21.05 11.67 -7.19
N LEU A 198 -19.90 11.13 -6.76
CA LEU A 198 -19.17 10.13 -7.53
C LEU A 198 -20.03 8.87 -7.77
N LEU A 199 -20.67 8.35 -6.73
CA LEU A 199 -21.51 7.16 -6.81
C LEU A 199 -22.72 7.39 -7.74
N THR A 200 -23.40 8.53 -7.62
CA THR A 200 -24.48 8.94 -8.54
C THR A 200 -23.96 9.02 -9.98
N LEU A 201 -22.76 9.56 -10.18
CA LEU A 201 -22.15 9.66 -11.50
C LEU A 201 -21.84 8.29 -12.10
N MET A 202 -21.27 7.39 -11.30
CA MET A 202 -20.94 6.02 -11.73
C MET A 202 -22.18 5.26 -12.16
N GLU A 203 -23.29 5.42 -11.42
CA GLU A 203 -24.60 4.87 -11.79
C GLU A 203 -25.12 5.50 -13.09
N LYS A 204 -25.13 6.83 -13.19
CA LYS A 204 -25.65 7.57 -14.35
C LYS A 204 -24.91 7.21 -15.65
N LYS A 205 -23.58 7.13 -15.58
CA LYS A 205 -22.73 6.85 -16.74
C LYS A 205 -22.43 5.38 -16.94
N GLN A 206 -22.87 4.50 -16.04
CA GLN A 206 -22.56 3.07 -16.03
C GLN A 206 -21.04 2.81 -16.19
N THR A 207 -20.23 3.61 -15.50
CA THR A 207 -18.76 3.54 -15.55
C THR A 207 -18.18 3.78 -14.17
N ASN A 208 -17.15 3.01 -13.84
CA ASN A 208 -16.29 3.23 -12.68
C ASN A 208 -14.86 3.62 -13.11
N LEU A 209 -14.68 3.99 -14.39
CA LEU A 209 -13.38 4.25 -14.98
C LEU A 209 -12.81 5.59 -14.51
N CYS A 210 -11.63 5.52 -13.89
CA CYS A 210 -10.79 6.67 -13.58
C CYS A 210 -9.62 6.70 -14.57
N LEU A 211 -9.42 7.84 -15.24
CA LEU A 211 -8.28 8.06 -16.14
C LEU A 211 -7.16 8.78 -15.39
N SER A 212 -5.97 8.18 -15.35
CA SER A 212 -4.72 8.85 -14.94
C SER A 212 -4.12 9.53 -16.17
N ALA A 213 -4.12 10.86 -16.19
CA ALA A 213 -3.51 11.64 -17.27
C ALA A 213 -2.11 12.10 -16.87
N ASP A 214 -1.13 11.20 -17.00
CA ASP A 214 0.29 11.45 -16.72
C ASP A 214 0.97 12.11 -17.93
N VAL A 215 0.57 13.34 -18.25
CA VAL A 215 1.07 14.11 -19.42
C VAL A 215 1.68 15.44 -18.96
N THR A 216 2.63 15.98 -19.72
CA THR A 216 3.38 17.20 -19.37
C THR A 216 2.95 18.43 -20.17
N GLU A 217 2.06 18.28 -21.17
CA GLU A 217 1.60 19.37 -22.03
C GLU A 217 0.09 19.60 -21.87
N SER A 218 -0.31 20.84 -21.65
CA SER A 218 -1.72 21.19 -21.36
C SER A 218 -2.66 20.81 -22.51
N LYS A 219 -2.20 20.93 -23.76
CA LYS A 219 -2.99 20.54 -24.94
C LYS A 219 -3.35 19.05 -24.92
N GLU A 220 -2.41 18.19 -24.53
CA GLU A 220 -2.65 16.75 -24.48
C GLU A 220 -3.63 16.40 -23.36
N LEU A 221 -3.49 17.03 -22.18
CA LEU A 221 -4.42 16.88 -21.07
C LEU A 221 -5.86 17.22 -21.48
N LEU A 222 -6.04 18.37 -22.14
CA LEU A 222 -7.35 18.82 -22.62
C LEU A 222 -7.92 17.91 -23.72
N GLN A 223 -7.08 17.39 -24.61
CA GLN A 223 -7.51 16.42 -25.62
C GLN A 223 -7.96 15.09 -25.02
N LEU A 224 -7.25 14.58 -24.00
CA LEU A 224 -7.66 13.39 -23.26
C LEU A 224 -8.99 13.64 -22.52
N ALA A 225 -9.11 14.78 -21.85
CA ALA A 225 -10.34 15.16 -21.15
C ALA A 225 -11.55 15.26 -22.10
N ALA A 226 -11.37 15.82 -23.29
CA ALA A 226 -12.44 15.96 -24.29
C ALA A 226 -12.82 14.62 -24.94
N SER A 227 -11.82 13.78 -25.26
CA SER A 227 -12.06 12.50 -25.96
C SER A 227 -12.60 11.40 -25.04
N LEU A 228 -12.07 11.30 -23.82
CA LEU A 228 -12.40 10.23 -22.86
C LEU A 228 -13.41 10.68 -21.81
N GLY A 229 -13.67 12.00 -21.69
CA GLY A 229 -14.65 12.58 -20.79
C GLY A 229 -15.99 11.83 -20.74
N PRO A 230 -16.62 11.47 -21.89
CA PRO A 230 -17.88 10.72 -21.89
C PRO A 230 -17.82 9.34 -21.21
N SER A 231 -16.63 8.70 -21.16
CA SER A 231 -16.46 7.32 -20.69
C SER A 231 -15.92 7.18 -19.27
N ILE A 232 -15.44 8.27 -18.67
CA ILE A 232 -14.80 8.28 -17.34
C ILE A 232 -15.70 8.91 -16.27
N CYS A 233 -15.56 8.48 -15.02
CA CYS A 233 -16.17 9.16 -13.87
C CYS A 233 -15.18 10.11 -13.16
N ILE A 234 -13.88 9.84 -13.26
CA ILE A 234 -12.81 10.66 -12.68
C ILE A 234 -11.70 10.86 -13.71
N LEU A 235 -11.22 12.09 -13.82
CA LEU A 235 -9.95 12.44 -14.44
C LEU A 235 -8.96 12.80 -13.34
N LYS A 236 -7.95 11.97 -13.16
CA LYS A 236 -6.84 12.24 -12.26
C LYS A 236 -5.77 13.02 -13.02
N THR A 237 -5.36 14.14 -12.44
CA THR A 237 -4.37 15.05 -13.02
C THR A 237 -3.15 15.20 -12.12
N HIS A 238 -2.05 15.61 -12.75
CA HIS A 238 -0.85 16.13 -12.10
C HIS A 238 -0.59 17.50 -12.71
N ILE A 239 -1.28 18.53 -12.22
CA ILE A 239 -1.19 19.86 -12.81
C ILE A 239 0.21 20.48 -12.61
N ASP A 240 0.94 19.98 -11.62
CA ASP A 240 2.28 20.40 -11.25
C ASP A 240 3.38 19.94 -12.21
N ILE A 241 3.13 18.92 -13.05
CA ILE A 241 4.09 18.46 -14.08
C ILE A 241 3.86 19.10 -15.46
N LEU A 242 2.87 20.00 -15.58
CA LEU A 242 2.60 20.68 -16.84
C LEU A 242 3.61 21.79 -17.10
N ASN A 243 4.33 21.70 -18.21
CA ASN A 243 5.36 22.66 -18.62
C ASN A 243 4.77 24.06 -18.96
N ASP A 244 3.51 24.10 -19.37
CA ASP A 244 2.82 25.27 -19.93
C ASP A 244 1.56 25.65 -19.13
N PHE A 245 1.54 25.33 -17.83
CA PHE A 245 0.38 25.58 -16.97
C PHE A 245 -0.06 27.05 -16.95
N THR A 246 -1.36 27.27 -17.20
CA THR A 246 -2.01 28.58 -17.06
C THR A 246 -3.38 28.45 -16.39
N GLN A 247 -3.93 29.56 -15.89
CA GLN A 247 -5.28 29.57 -15.32
C GLN A 247 -6.36 29.28 -16.38
N GLU A 248 -6.06 29.55 -17.65
CA GLU A 248 -6.91 29.24 -18.80
C GLU A 248 -7.11 27.72 -18.92
N VAL A 249 -6.05 26.93 -18.73
CA VAL A 249 -6.13 25.45 -18.73
C VAL A 249 -7.09 24.95 -17.65
N VAL A 250 -7.08 25.56 -16.46
CA VAL A 250 -8.03 25.21 -15.38
C VAL A 250 -9.47 25.50 -15.79
N LYS A 251 -9.72 26.64 -16.45
CA LYS A 251 -11.07 27.01 -16.93
C LYS A 251 -11.56 26.03 -17.98
N GLU A 252 -10.73 25.70 -18.96
CA GLU A 252 -11.06 24.75 -20.03
C GLU A 252 -11.30 23.34 -19.48
N LEU A 253 -10.44 22.87 -18.57
CA LEU A 253 -10.59 21.56 -17.95
C LEU A 253 -11.89 21.45 -17.13
N ARG A 254 -12.26 22.53 -16.41
CA ARG A 254 -13.55 22.60 -15.70
C ARG A 254 -14.73 22.59 -16.67
N ALA A 255 -14.65 23.33 -17.78
CA ALA A 255 -15.70 23.33 -18.80
C ALA A 255 -15.91 21.92 -19.39
N LEU A 256 -14.82 21.18 -19.64
CA LEU A 256 -14.90 19.79 -20.10
C LEU A 256 -15.48 18.85 -19.03
N ALA A 257 -15.11 19.04 -17.77
CA ALA A 257 -15.65 18.26 -16.64
C ALA A 257 -17.15 18.48 -16.46
N GLU A 258 -17.64 19.70 -16.63
CA GLU A 258 -19.07 20.03 -16.63
C GLU A 258 -19.78 19.47 -17.86
N GLN A 259 -19.20 19.64 -19.05
CA GLN A 259 -19.75 19.17 -20.31
C GLN A 259 -19.93 17.64 -20.35
N HIS A 260 -18.94 16.90 -19.87
CA HIS A 260 -18.91 15.45 -19.96
C HIS A 260 -19.28 14.75 -18.64
N ASP A 261 -19.58 15.52 -17.60
CA ASP A 261 -19.93 15.04 -16.26
C ASP A 261 -18.86 14.06 -15.75
N PHE A 262 -17.71 14.59 -15.35
CA PHE A 262 -16.67 13.83 -14.62
C PHE A 262 -16.11 14.66 -13.47
N LEU A 263 -15.49 13.99 -12.51
CA LEU A 263 -14.79 14.66 -11.40
C LEU A 263 -13.31 14.86 -11.76
N ILE A 264 -12.76 16.02 -11.42
CA ILE A 264 -11.31 16.25 -11.49
C ILE A 264 -10.73 15.89 -10.13
N PHE A 265 -9.69 15.04 -10.13
CA PHE A 265 -8.95 14.66 -8.94
C PHE A 265 -7.49 15.04 -9.13
N GLU A 266 -7.06 16.10 -8.46
CA GLU A 266 -5.66 16.52 -8.51
C GLU A 266 -4.84 15.68 -7.54
N ASP A 267 -3.87 14.94 -8.07
CA ASP A 267 -3.05 14.00 -7.31
C ASP A 267 -1.68 14.63 -7.03
N ARG A 268 -1.56 15.29 -5.89
CA ARG A 268 -0.25 15.76 -5.40
C ARG A 268 0.35 14.70 -4.50
N LYS A 269 1.42 14.06 -4.99
CA LYS A 269 2.11 13.02 -4.24
C LYS A 269 3.31 13.62 -3.52
N PHE A 270 3.19 13.81 -2.22
CA PHE A 270 4.33 14.11 -1.36
C PHE A 270 4.93 12.76 -0.91
N ALA A 271 6.14 12.43 -1.37
CA ALA A 271 6.89 11.20 -1.05
C ALA A 271 6.42 9.90 -1.73
N ASP A 272 6.36 9.88 -3.07
CA ASP A 272 6.24 8.67 -3.88
C ASP A 272 7.54 8.48 -4.73
N ILE A 273 7.81 7.28 -5.26
CA ILE A 273 9.01 6.94 -6.06
C ILE A 273 8.69 6.70 -7.56
N GLY A 274 7.44 6.94 -7.99
CA GLY A 274 7.00 6.78 -9.38
C GLY A 274 7.62 7.80 -10.35
N ASN A 275 7.61 7.50 -11.65
CA ASN A 275 8.20 8.38 -12.68
C ASN A 275 7.58 9.79 -12.70
N THR A 276 6.28 9.91 -12.41
CA THR A 276 5.59 11.19 -12.27
C THR A 276 6.24 12.08 -11.20
N VAL A 277 6.73 11.48 -10.11
CA VAL A 277 7.32 12.21 -8.98
C VAL A 277 8.66 12.84 -9.33
N LYS A 278 9.43 12.24 -10.26
CA LYS A 278 10.64 12.90 -10.80
C LYS A 278 10.30 14.26 -11.40
N HIS A 279 9.23 14.31 -12.20
CA HIS A 279 8.78 15.55 -12.82
C HIS A 279 8.17 16.54 -11.80
N GLN A 280 7.50 16.06 -10.75
CA GLN A 280 6.94 16.91 -9.69
C GLN A 280 8.03 17.61 -8.83
N TYR A 281 9.23 17.04 -8.73
CA TYR A 281 10.37 17.65 -8.00
C TYR A 281 11.28 18.52 -8.88
N GLU A 282 11.10 18.51 -10.20
CA GLU A 282 11.90 19.28 -11.15
C GLU A 282 11.34 20.70 -11.42
N GLY A 283 10.20 21.04 -10.80
CA GLY A 283 9.57 22.37 -10.83
C GLY A 283 10.29 23.45 -10.03
#